data_AF-K6ZYX7-F1
#
_entry.id   AF-K6ZYX7-F1
#
_cell.length_a   1.000
_cell.length_b   1.000
_cell.length_c   1.000
_cell.angle_alpha   90.00
_cell.angle_beta   90.00
_cell.angle_gamma   90.00
#
_symmetry.space_group_name_H-M   'P 1'
#
loop_
_entity.id
_entity.type
_entity.pdbx_description
1 polymer ?
#
loop_
_entity_poly.entity_id
_entity_poly.type
_entity_poly.pdbx_seq_one_letter_code
_entity_poly.pdbx_strand_id
1 'polypeptide(L)' 'IDAHSMCSPGFSCDSAYQVTYIVRGSGRVQVVGPDGKRVLETRIEGGSLFIVPRFHVVSKIADASGMEWF' A
#
# COMPACT_ATOMS: atom_id res chain seq x y z
N ILE A 1 6.71 1.60 8.79
CA ILE A 1 8.01 1.60 8.08
C ILE A 1 8.67 2.94 8.25
N ASP A 2 10.00 2.94 8.38
CA ASP A 2 10.78 4.15 8.65
C ASP A 2 10.78 5.10 7.45
N ALA A 3 11.24 6.33 7.70
CA ALA A 3 11.36 7.36 6.67
C ALA A 3 12.12 6.84 5.44
N HIS A 4 11.61 7.13 4.25
CA HIS A 4 12.19 6.70 2.96
C HIS A 4 12.32 5.19 2.76
N SER A 5 11.79 4.38 3.68
CA SER A 5 11.79 2.92 3.56
C SER A 5 10.57 2.44 2.76
N MET A 6 10.67 1.22 2.26
CA MET A 6 9.62 0.59 1.46
C MET A 6 9.27 -0.78 2.04
N CYS A 7 7.98 -1.07 2.11
CA CYS A 7 7.51 -2.45 2.20
C CYS A 7 7.59 -3.05 0.80
N SER A 8 8.37 -4.12 0.63
CA SER A 8 8.56 -4.75 -0.68
C SER A 8 7.22 -5.14 -1.31
N PRO A 9 7.13 -5.15 -2.65
CA PRO A 9 5.92 -5.57 -3.35
C PRO A 9 5.50 -6.99 -2.92
N GLY A 10 4.24 -7.14 -2.52
CA GLY A 10 3.66 -8.42 -2.13
C GLY A 10 2.16 -8.49 -2.41
N PHE A 11 1.60 -9.69 -2.36
CA PHE A 11 0.16 -9.92 -2.59
C PHE A 11 -0.36 -11.01 -1.66
N SER A 12 -1.68 -10.99 -1.44
CA SER A 12 -2.37 -12.05 -0.71
C SER A 12 -2.84 -13.15 -1.66
N CYS A 13 -2.48 -14.40 -1.33
CA CYS A 13 -2.96 -15.60 -2.03
C CYS A 13 -4.20 -16.21 -1.38
N ASP A 14 -4.50 -15.90 -0.12
CA ASP A 14 -5.71 -16.35 0.57
C ASP A 14 -6.96 -15.61 0.05
N SER A 15 -8.13 -16.03 0.51
CA SER A 15 -9.41 -15.43 0.07
C SER A 15 -9.66 -14.03 0.65
N ALA A 16 -8.69 -13.40 1.31
CA ALA A 16 -8.87 -12.11 1.97
C ALA A 16 -8.49 -10.93 1.04
N TYR A 17 -9.37 -9.93 1.01
CA TYR A 17 -9.01 -8.59 0.55
C TYR A 17 -8.04 -7.98 1.56
N GLN A 18 -6.97 -7.32 1.11
CA GLN A 18 -6.15 -6.53 2.03
C GLN A 18 -6.85 -5.18 2.22
N VAL A 19 -7.32 -4.91 3.42
CA VAL A 19 -7.82 -3.60 3.82
C VAL A 19 -6.68 -2.90 4.55
N THR A 20 -6.32 -1.70 4.13
CA THR A 20 -5.23 -0.94 4.77
C THR A 20 -5.73 0.44 5.18
N TYR A 21 -5.56 0.76 6.46
CA TYR A 21 -5.83 2.09 7.01
C TYR A 21 -4.53 2.74 7.48
N ILE A 22 -4.28 3.98 7.05
CA ILE A 22 -3.08 4.73 7.40
C ILE A 22 -3.32 5.46 8.71
N VAL A 23 -2.61 5.02 9.75
CA VAL A 23 -2.75 5.55 11.10
C VAL A 23 -1.97 6.86 11.22
N ARG A 24 -0.73 6.89 10.71
CA ARG A 24 0.18 8.04 10.79
C ARG A 24 1.13 8.10 9.60
N GLY A 25 1.65 9.31 9.38
CA GLY A 25 2.64 9.58 8.35
C GLY A 25 2.02 9.69 6.96
N SER A 26 2.85 9.54 5.95
CA SER A 26 2.45 9.63 4.55
C SER A 26 3.38 8.82 3.66
N GLY A 27 2.91 8.53 2.45
CA GLY A 27 3.72 7.82 1.48
C GLY A 27 3.04 7.69 0.13
N ARG A 28 3.65 6.87 -0.72
CA ARG A 28 3.10 6.46 -2.01
C ARG A 28 2.66 5.00 -1.93
N VAL A 29 1.47 4.73 -2.43
CA VAL A 29 0.97 3.37 -2.65
C VAL A 29 0.88 3.11 -4.14
N GLN A 30 1.35 1.93 -4.54
CA GLN A 30 1.22 1.42 -5.90
C GLN A 30 0.54 0.07 -5.85
N VAL A 31 -0.47 -0.11 -6.70
CA VAL A 31 -1.19 -1.37 -6.86
C VAL A 31 -1.13 -1.80 -8.32
N VAL A 32 -0.72 -3.05 -8.54
CA VAL A 32 -0.62 -3.67 -9.86
C VAL A 32 -1.56 -4.87 -9.91
N GLY A 33 -2.36 -4.93 -10.98
CA GLY A 33 -3.28 -6.03 -11.23
C GLY A 33 -2.59 -7.29 -11.71
N PRO A 34 -3.30 -8.44 -11.74
CA PRO A 34 -2.76 -9.71 -12.21
C PRO A 34 -2.33 -9.70 -13.69
N ASP A 35 -2.83 -8.75 -14.47
CA ASP A 35 -2.44 -8.49 -15.86
C ASP A 35 -1.14 -7.67 -15.98
N GLY A 36 -0.50 -7.33 -14.87
CA GLY A 36 0.71 -6.50 -14.82
C GLY A 36 0.43 -5.01 -14.99
N LYS A 37 -0.83 -4.59 -15.06
CA LYS A 37 -1.19 -3.17 -15.21
C LYS A 37 -1.24 -2.49 -13.85
N ARG A 38 -0.60 -1.32 -13.74
CA ARG A 38 -0.74 -0.46 -12.56
C ARG A 38 -2.15 0.14 -12.54
N VAL A 39 -2.95 -0.27 -11.56
CA VAL A 39 -4.36 0.14 -11.40
C VAL A 39 -4.53 1.30 -10.42
N LEU A 40 -3.57 1.48 -9.51
CA LEU A 40 -3.52 2.61 -8.59
C LEU A 40 -2.09 3.08 -8.41
N GLU A 41 -1.90 4.39 -8.47
CA GLU A 41 -0.75 5.06 -7.88
C GLU A 41 -1.22 6.37 -7.27
N THR A 42 -1.05 6.49 -5.96
CA THR A 42 -1.46 7.71 -5.26
C THR A 42 -0.61 7.97 -4.04
N ARG A 43 -0.58 9.24 -3.62
CA ARG A 43 -0.07 9.63 -2.32
C ARG A 43 -1.17 9.41 -1.28
N ILE A 44 -0.79 8.88 -0.13
CA ILE A 44 -1.67 8.61 1.01
C ILE A 44 -1.12 9.27 2.26
N GLU A 45 -2.00 9.58 3.20
CA GLU A 45 -1.67 10.19 4.48
C GLU A 45 -2.58 9.64 5.60
N GLY A 46 -2.24 9.97 6.85
CA GLY A 46 -3.05 9.60 8.02
C GLY A 46 -4.54 9.88 7.83
N GLY A 47 -5.37 8.87 8.08
CA GLY A 47 -6.82 8.92 7.83
C GLY A 47 -7.26 8.28 6.50
N SER A 48 -6.33 7.97 5.60
CA SER A 48 -6.64 7.30 4.33
C SER A 48 -6.95 5.81 4.54
N LEU A 49 -7.96 5.30 3.82
CA LEU A 49 -8.28 3.88 3.73
C LEU A 49 -8.28 3.43 2.27
N PHE A 50 -7.68 2.28 1.99
CA PHE A 50 -7.76 1.65 0.67
C PHE A 50 -7.86 0.12 0.77
N ILE A 51 -8.37 -0.48 -0.29
CA ILE A 51 -8.57 -1.93 -0.41
C ILE A 51 -7.77 -2.43 -1.61
N VAL A 52 -6.98 -3.48 -1.39
CA VAL A 52 -6.25 -4.19 -2.44
C VAL A 52 -6.97 -5.52 -2.70
N PRO A 53 -7.53 -5.73 -3.90
CA PRO A 53 -8.18 -6.98 -4.24
C PRO A 53 -7.18 -8.15 -4.26
N ARG A 54 -7.72 -9.37 -4.18
CA ARG A 54 -6.91 -10.59 -4.28
C ARG A 54 -6.03 -10.59 -5.54
N PHE A 55 -4.83 -11.17 -5.42
CA PHE A 55 -3.83 -11.26 -6.49
C PHE A 55 -3.30 -9.92 -7.02
N HIS A 56 -3.67 -8.79 -6.42
CA HIS A 56 -3.03 -7.52 -6.72
C HIS A 56 -1.78 -7.36 -5.87
N VAL A 57 -0.70 -6.95 -6.51
CA VAL A 57 0.57 -6.64 -5.84
C VAL A 57 0.49 -5.22 -5.32
N VAL A 58 0.81 -5.03 -4.05
CA VAL A 58 0.89 -3.71 -3.42
C VAL A 58 2.29 -3.43 -2.92
N SER A 59 2.77 -2.20 -3.15
CA SER A 59 3.95 -1.63 -2.51
C SER A 59 3.58 -0.34 -1.78
N LYS A 60 4.32 -0.06 -0.71
CA LYS A 60 4.14 1.08 0.19
C LYS A 60 5.51 1.73 0.41
N ILE A 61 5.68 2.97 -0.03
CA ILE A 61 6.94 3.72 0.09
C ILE A 61 6.68 4.92 1.00
N ALA A 62 7.34 4.97 2.16
CA ALA A 62 7.15 6.06 3.11
C ALA A 62 7.87 7.33 2.66
N ASP A 63 7.27 8.48 2.96
CA ASP A 63 7.95 9.78 2.88
C ASP A 63 8.88 9.99 4.09
N ALA A 64 9.36 11.23 4.26
CA ALA A 64 10.26 11.62 5.35
C ALA A 64 9.66 11.46 6.76
N SER A 65 8.34 11.42 6.91
CA SER A 65 7.67 11.24 8.21
C SER A 65 7.52 9.78 8.64
N GLY A 66 7.98 8.81 7.84
CA GLY A 66 7.60 7.41 8.00
C GLY A 66 6.13 7.16 7.70
N MET A 67 5.69 5.91 7.88
CA MET A 67 4.30 5.50 7.66
C MET A 67 3.89 4.29 8.50
N GLU A 68 2.73 4.36 9.13
CA GLU A 68 2.14 3.29 9.97
C GLU A 68 0.74 2.92 9.49
N TRP A 69 0.43 1.62 9.45
CA TRP A 69 -0.87 1.11 9.01
C TRP A 69 -1.21 -0.23 9.68
N PHE A 70 -2.49 -0.61 9.61
CA PHE A 70 -2.98 -1.98 9.84
C PHE A 70 -3.73 -2.48 8.61
#